data_AF-A0A4R8A609-F1
#
_entry.id   AF-A0A4R8A609-F1
#
_cell.length_a   1.000
_cell.length_b   1.000
_cell.length_c   1.000
_cell.angle_alpha   90.00
_cell.angle_beta   90.00
_cell.angle_gamma   90.00
#
_symmetry.space_group_name_H-M   'P 1'
#
loop_
_entity.id
_entity.type
_entity.pdbx_description
1 polymer ?
#
loop_
_entity_poly.entity_id
_entity_poly.type
_entity_poly.pdbx_seq_one_letter_code
_entity_poly.pdbx_strand_id
1 'polypeptide(L)'
;MRAVVAVDTDTVGFAEVDEVRPGAGEMVIEVAAFSINRGETFQLERPQDGWRPGKDIAGRVIEAAPDGPRVGTRVVAHLPHSGWAERAIAPATQVAVLPDSISFEQAAALPLAGLTALRLLRTAGSVIGRRILLTGASGGVGHYFTELAAGAGASITAVVSSPARGMRLLELGAESLVYDVADASGPFDLVLESVGGESLPAALSKLVQGGDLIWFGQASRQPVTLDFFDFFTAAETARIRHFHYVHGPDDQDLATLVRLVASGRLHPELGRVEDWSRTEAVLDDLRNRRIRGNAVLTLHEQAPPMDPKTVVTRYVEAVAAGDLPTIRAGFAPDVVWTYPGDLPLSGDWKGRDLVVDEFLGTAAGNLFAPGTPVTIKLVNVIADGEQVFAEWTAQATARSSGAYDNKCGAVFTVRDGLIVAVREYLDTDHARRVLFDSMP
;
A
#
# COMPACT_ATOMS: atom_id res chain seq x y z
N MET A 1 -10.28 -23.51 11.40
CA MET A 1 -9.63 -22.51 10.52
C MET A 1 -8.13 -22.51 10.74
N ARG A 2 -7.37 -22.15 9.72
CA ARG A 2 -5.92 -21.96 9.83
C ARG A 2 -5.58 -20.63 10.48
N ALA A 3 -4.55 -20.65 11.31
CA ALA A 3 -3.96 -19.47 11.92
C ALA A 3 -2.44 -19.62 12.04
N VAL A 4 -1.75 -18.49 12.08
CA VAL A 4 -0.35 -18.43 12.51
C VAL A 4 -0.33 -18.35 14.03
N VAL A 5 0.36 -19.29 14.66
CA VAL A 5 0.49 -19.41 16.12
C VAL A 5 1.96 -19.42 16.51
N ALA A 6 2.25 -19.03 17.76
CA ALA A 6 3.56 -19.28 18.34
C ALA A 6 3.76 -20.79 18.51
N VAL A 7 4.87 -21.33 18.00
CA VAL A 7 5.21 -22.77 18.11
C VAL A 7 6.36 -23.02 19.08
N ASP A 8 7.23 -22.03 19.26
CA ASP A 8 8.27 -21.96 20.30
C ASP A 8 8.58 -20.48 20.56
N THR A 9 9.52 -20.22 21.46
CA THR A 9 10.16 -18.92 21.68
C THR A 9 10.60 -18.33 20.35
N ASP A 10 10.10 -17.14 20.04
CA ASP A 10 10.41 -16.36 18.84
C ASP A 10 10.03 -16.98 17.48
N THR A 11 9.38 -18.14 17.45
CA THR A 11 9.01 -18.81 16.20
C THR A 11 7.52 -18.98 16.06
N VAL A 12 7.06 -18.97 14.81
CA VAL A 12 5.65 -19.11 14.48
C VAL A 12 5.46 -20.17 13.40
N GLY A 13 4.30 -20.79 13.37
CA GLY A 13 3.91 -21.76 12.36
C GLY A 13 2.40 -21.78 12.17
N PHE A 14 1.95 -22.48 11.13
CA PHE A 14 0.53 -22.71 10.94
C PHE A 14 0.01 -23.78 11.89
N ALA A 15 -1.18 -23.54 12.42
CA ALA A 15 -1.97 -24.53 13.14
C ALA A 15 -3.44 -24.41 12.75
N GLU A 16 -4.15 -25.53 12.86
CA GLU A 16 -5.62 -25.53 12.88
C GLU A 16 -6.08 -25.10 14.27
N VAL A 17 -6.97 -24.11 14.30
CA VAL A 17 -7.61 -23.61 15.52
C VAL A 17 -9.13 -23.64 15.37
N ASP A 18 -9.83 -23.63 16.50
CA ASP A 18 -11.29 -23.60 16.52
C ASP A 18 -11.84 -22.40 15.73
N GLU A 19 -12.98 -22.61 15.07
CA GLU A 19 -13.71 -21.52 14.43
C GLU A 19 -14.13 -20.48 15.46
N VAL A 20 -13.99 -19.21 15.09
CA VAL A 20 -14.42 -18.09 15.92
C VAL A 20 -15.95 -17.96 15.93
N ARG A 21 -16.49 -17.55 17.08
CA ARG A 21 -17.91 -17.22 17.26
C ARG A 21 -18.00 -15.86 17.94
N PRO A 22 -18.70 -14.88 17.36
CA PRO A 22 -18.76 -13.55 17.94
C PRO A 22 -19.62 -13.55 19.21
N GLY A 23 -19.20 -12.78 20.21
CA GLY A 23 -20.01 -12.41 21.36
C GLY A 23 -20.93 -11.22 21.06
N ALA A 24 -21.59 -10.71 22.10
CA ALA A 24 -22.46 -9.55 21.96
C ALA A 24 -21.66 -8.29 21.58
N GLY A 25 -22.06 -7.64 20.48
CA GLY A 25 -21.39 -6.43 19.96
C GLY A 25 -20.14 -6.71 19.10
N GLU A 26 -19.85 -7.98 18.84
CA GLU A 26 -18.73 -8.42 18.01
C GLU A 26 -19.20 -8.90 16.64
N MET A 27 -18.28 -8.89 15.68
CA MET A 27 -18.48 -9.37 14.32
C MET A 27 -17.34 -10.32 13.93
N VAL A 28 -17.57 -11.14 12.91
CA VAL A 28 -16.53 -11.97 12.30
C VAL A 28 -16.09 -11.37 10.99
N ILE A 29 -14.78 -11.18 10.85
CA ILE A 29 -14.12 -10.70 9.64
C ILE A 29 -13.37 -11.86 9.01
N GLU A 30 -13.64 -12.14 7.74
CA GLU A 30 -12.76 -12.93 6.88
C GLU A 30 -11.56 -12.06 6.52
N VAL A 31 -10.38 -12.44 7.02
CA VAL A 31 -9.17 -11.64 6.92
C VAL A 31 -8.57 -11.81 5.53
N ALA A 32 -8.34 -10.69 4.84
CA ALA A 32 -7.68 -10.66 3.54
C ALA A 32 -6.19 -10.32 3.67
N ALA A 33 -5.85 -9.44 4.62
CA ALA A 33 -4.48 -9.07 4.93
C ALA A 33 -4.32 -8.69 6.42
N PHE A 34 -3.12 -8.87 6.96
CA PHE A 34 -2.74 -8.38 8.29
C PHE A 34 -1.36 -7.71 8.27
N SER A 35 -1.09 -6.85 9.25
CA SER A 35 0.24 -6.26 9.44
C SER A 35 0.95 -6.85 10.67
N ILE A 36 2.26 -6.99 10.59
CA ILE A 36 3.11 -7.41 11.71
C ILE A 36 3.72 -6.19 12.38
N ASN A 37 3.48 -6.07 13.69
CA ASN A 37 4.02 -4.98 14.47
C ASN A 37 5.23 -5.40 15.32
N ARG A 38 6.16 -4.47 15.51
CA ARG A 38 7.35 -4.69 16.36
C ARG A 38 7.00 -5.08 17.79
N GLY A 39 5.90 -4.57 18.34
CA GLY A 39 5.42 -4.94 19.67
C GLY A 39 4.99 -6.41 19.77
N GLU A 40 4.57 -7.04 18.67
CA GLU A 40 4.19 -8.45 18.63
C GLU A 40 5.44 -9.35 18.63
N THR A 41 6.57 -8.90 18.05
CA THR A 41 7.83 -9.67 18.13
C THR A 41 8.31 -9.84 19.57
N PHE A 42 8.08 -8.85 20.44
CA PHE A 42 8.43 -8.96 21.86
C PHE A 42 7.50 -9.88 22.63
N GLN A 43 6.24 -9.99 22.23
CA GLN A 43 5.29 -10.94 22.83
C GLN A 43 5.62 -12.38 22.41
N LEU A 44 6.14 -12.58 21.20
CA LEU A 44 6.62 -13.88 20.71
C LEU A 44 7.87 -14.39 21.42
N GLU A 45 8.65 -13.53 22.09
CA GLU A 45 9.79 -13.97 22.94
C GLU A 45 9.32 -14.72 24.20
N ARG A 46 8.09 -14.45 24.66
CA ARG A 46 7.49 -15.08 25.86
C ARG A 46 5.97 -15.21 25.66
N PRO A 47 5.53 -16.07 24.73
CA PRO A 47 4.11 -16.20 24.42
C PRO A 47 3.37 -16.74 25.64
N GLN A 48 2.23 -16.12 25.96
CA GLN A 48 1.35 -16.60 27.03
C GLN A 48 0.50 -17.77 26.50
N ASP A 49 0.19 -18.74 27.37
CA ASP A 49 -0.69 -19.85 27.02
C ASP A 49 -2.04 -19.34 26.47
N GLY A 50 -2.43 -19.84 25.29
CA GLY A 50 -3.68 -19.47 24.63
C GLY A 50 -3.65 -18.13 23.87
N TRP A 51 -2.57 -17.35 23.97
CA TRP A 51 -2.40 -16.13 23.16
C TRP A 51 -2.03 -16.46 21.71
N ARG A 52 -2.57 -15.69 20.75
CA ARG A 52 -2.19 -15.76 19.34
C ARG A 52 -1.88 -14.37 18.80
N PRO A 53 -0.92 -14.21 17.89
CA PRO A 53 -0.57 -12.91 17.35
C PRO A 53 -1.65 -12.34 16.41
N GLY A 54 -1.55 -11.04 16.13
CA GLY A 54 -2.38 -10.33 15.16
C GLY A 54 -3.21 -9.21 15.76
N LYS A 55 -2.66 -8.00 15.69
CA LYS A 55 -3.37 -6.76 16.03
C LYS A 55 -4.03 -6.11 14.83
N ASP A 56 -3.37 -6.08 13.68
CA ASP A 56 -3.82 -5.25 12.56
C ASP A 56 -4.37 -6.13 11.46
N ILE A 57 -5.65 -5.97 11.10
CA ILE A 57 -6.28 -6.74 10.02
C ILE A 57 -7.10 -5.87 9.08
N ALA A 58 -7.26 -6.34 7.85
CA ALA A 58 -8.24 -5.85 6.90
C ALA A 58 -8.90 -7.02 6.17
N GLY A 59 -10.19 -6.88 5.86
CA GLY A 59 -10.96 -7.98 5.30
C GLY A 59 -12.43 -7.66 5.09
N ARG A 60 -13.27 -8.70 5.04
CA ARG A 60 -14.72 -8.57 4.82
C ARG A 60 -15.51 -9.11 6.00
N VAL A 61 -16.57 -8.39 6.39
CA VAL A 61 -17.49 -8.88 7.42
C VAL A 61 -18.25 -10.10 6.87
N ILE A 62 -18.21 -11.23 7.57
CA ILE A 62 -18.99 -12.44 7.22
C ILE A 62 -20.10 -12.74 8.23
N GLU A 63 -20.01 -12.22 9.44
CA GLU A 63 -21.07 -12.21 10.45
C GLU A 63 -21.07 -10.84 11.12
N ALA A 64 -22.20 -10.13 11.11
CA ALA A 64 -22.26 -8.73 11.55
C ALA A 64 -22.71 -8.59 13.02
N ALA A 65 -22.14 -7.61 13.72
CA ALA A 65 -22.67 -7.14 15.00
C ALA A 65 -23.99 -6.35 14.77
N PRO A 66 -24.91 -6.29 15.75
CA PRO A 66 -26.18 -5.56 15.61
C PRO A 66 -26.05 -4.10 15.14
N ASP A 67 -25.07 -3.38 15.68
CA ASP A 67 -24.77 -1.97 15.34
C ASP A 67 -23.50 -1.81 14.48
N GLY A 68 -23.01 -2.92 13.91
CA GLY A 68 -21.78 -2.96 13.11
C GLY A 68 -22.02 -2.82 11.61
N PRO A 69 -20.93 -2.76 10.82
CA PRO A 69 -21.01 -2.88 9.36
C PRO A 69 -21.67 -4.19 8.94
N ARG A 70 -22.42 -4.15 7.83
CA ARG A 70 -23.17 -5.31 7.32
C ARG A 70 -22.24 -6.37 6.74
N VAL A 71 -22.73 -7.60 6.65
CA VAL A 71 -22.05 -8.69 5.91
C VAL A 71 -21.68 -8.24 4.49
N GLY A 72 -20.48 -8.61 4.04
CA GLY A 72 -19.88 -8.22 2.76
C GLY A 72 -19.09 -6.91 2.80
N THR A 73 -19.26 -6.09 3.85
CA THR A 73 -18.58 -4.79 3.97
C THR A 73 -17.08 -4.98 4.13
N ARG A 74 -16.31 -4.19 3.37
CA ARG A 74 -14.84 -4.10 3.50
C ARG A 74 -14.50 -3.29 4.75
N VAL A 75 -13.63 -3.82 5.59
CA VAL A 75 -13.30 -3.21 6.87
C VAL A 75 -11.83 -3.35 7.21
N VAL A 76 -11.35 -2.42 8.05
CA VAL A 76 -10.07 -2.48 8.74
C VAL A 76 -10.34 -2.51 10.24
N ALA A 77 -9.56 -3.29 10.99
CA ALA A 77 -9.71 -3.40 12.44
C ALA A 77 -8.37 -3.41 13.19
N HIS A 78 -8.41 -2.87 14.41
CA HIS A 78 -7.33 -2.99 15.39
C HIS A 78 -7.79 -3.91 16.53
N LEU A 79 -7.19 -5.08 16.62
CA LEU A 79 -7.51 -6.13 17.57
C LEU A 79 -6.49 -6.14 18.72
N PRO A 80 -6.85 -6.63 19.90
CA PRO A 80 -5.87 -6.90 20.95
C PRO A 80 -4.88 -7.99 20.54
N HIS A 81 -5.34 -9.02 19.80
CA HIS A 81 -4.60 -10.20 19.38
C HIS A 81 -5.43 -11.09 18.42
N SER A 82 -4.91 -12.25 18.02
CA SER A 82 -5.57 -13.31 17.23
C SER A 82 -5.93 -12.98 15.76
N GLY A 83 -5.45 -11.88 15.20
CA GLY A 83 -5.71 -11.47 13.83
C GLY A 83 -4.87 -12.16 12.74
N TRP A 84 -3.79 -12.87 13.06
CA TRP A 84 -3.00 -13.62 12.06
C TRP A 84 -3.69 -14.96 11.75
N ALA A 85 -4.91 -14.92 11.24
CA ALA A 85 -5.78 -16.08 11.02
C ALA A 85 -6.74 -15.86 9.85
N GLU A 86 -7.32 -16.92 9.29
CA GLU A 86 -8.32 -16.82 8.21
C GLU A 86 -9.53 -15.97 8.59
N ARG A 87 -9.90 -16.00 9.89
CA ARG A 87 -11.01 -15.22 10.43
C ARG A 87 -10.66 -14.68 11.80
N ALA A 88 -11.19 -13.51 12.11
CA ALA A 88 -10.98 -12.86 13.40
C ALA A 88 -12.27 -12.22 13.93
N ILE A 89 -12.36 -12.14 15.25
CA ILE A 89 -13.44 -11.45 15.95
C ILE A 89 -13.02 -10.00 16.16
N ALA A 90 -13.91 -9.06 15.84
CA ALA A 90 -13.70 -7.64 16.09
C ALA A 90 -14.92 -7.02 16.80
N PRO A 91 -14.73 -6.27 17.89
CA PRO A 91 -15.77 -5.39 18.41
C PRO A 91 -16.06 -4.27 17.40
N ALA A 92 -17.33 -3.87 17.25
CA ALA A 92 -17.69 -2.79 16.32
C ALA A 92 -16.94 -1.46 16.61
N THR A 93 -16.55 -1.23 17.86
CA THR A 93 -15.78 -0.06 18.33
C THR A 93 -14.31 -0.05 17.91
N GLN A 94 -13.85 -1.11 17.25
CA GLN A 94 -12.46 -1.29 16.81
C GLN A 94 -12.34 -1.37 15.27
N VAL A 95 -13.41 -1.04 14.55
CA VAL A 95 -13.55 -1.28 13.12
C VAL A 95 -13.88 0.02 12.38
N ALA A 96 -13.28 0.22 11.21
CA ALA A 96 -13.69 1.24 10.25
C ALA A 96 -14.02 0.62 8.88
N VAL A 97 -15.00 1.20 8.20
CA VAL A 97 -15.40 0.81 6.83
C VAL A 97 -14.40 1.35 5.81
N LEU A 98 -14.05 0.51 4.83
CA LEU A 98 -13.13 0.85 3.74
C LEU A 98 -13.89 1.19 2.45
N PRO A 99 -13.55 2.29 1.76
CA PRO A 99 -13.98 2.51 0.38
C PRO A 99 -13.26 1.56 -0.57
N ASP A 100 -13.80 1.36 -1.77
CA ASP A 100 -13.21 0.45 -2.75
C ASP A 100 -11.83 0.89 -3.27
N SER A 101 -11.54 2.19 -3.16
CA SER A 101 -10.27 2.79 -3.57
C SER A 101 -9.07 2.43 -2.69
N ILE A 102 -9.29 1.81 -1.52
CA ILE A 102 -8.22 1.40 -0.60
C ILE A 102 -8.11 -0.12 -0.62
N SER A 103 -6.93 -0.61 -1.00
CA SER A 103 -6.60 -2.05 -0.97
C SER A 103 -6.58 -2.59 0.47
N PHE A 104 -6.75 -3.91 0.63
CA PHE A 104 -6.69 -4.52 1.98
C PHE A 104 -5.28 -4.41 2.57
N GLU A 105 -4.25 -4.41 1.73
CA GLU A 105 -2.86 -4.29 2.10
C GLU A 105 -2.56 -2.91 2.68
N GLN A 106 -2.99 -1.85 1.99
CA GLN A 106 -2.90 -0.48 2.51
C GLN A 106 -3.68 -0.33 3.81
N ALA A 107 -4.89 -0.90 3.88
CA ALA A 107 -5.72 -0.82 5.05
C ALA A 107 -5.11 -1.55 6.26
N ALA A 108 -4.57 -2.76 6.09
CA ALA A 108 -3.94 -3.53 7.15
C ALA A 108 -2.70 -2.86 7.74
N ALA A 109 -2.03 -1.97 6.99
CA ALA A 109 -0.90 -1.20 7.48
C ALA A 109 -1.26 0.02 8.34
N LEU A 110 -2.55 0.37 8.45
CA LEU A 110 -3.02 1.54 9.19
C LEU A 110 -3.11 1.38 10.71
N PRO A 111 -3.60 0.26 11.29
CA PRO A 111 -4.18 0.31 12.62
C PRO A 111 -3.19 0.67 13.72
N LEU A 112 -2.27 -0.20 14.15
CA LEU A 112 -1.39 0.14 15.27
C LEU A 112 -0.53 1.38 14.98
N ALA A 113 0.15 1.41 13.83
CA ALA A 113 1.11 2.46 13.50
C ALA A 113 0.45 3.82 13.22
N GLY A 114 -0.64 3.84 12.46
CA GLY A 114 -1.40 5.05 12.13
C GLY A 114 -2.16 5.60 13.34
N LEU A 115 -2.79 4.74 14.14
CA LEU A 115 -3.46 5.17 15.39
C LEU A 115 -2.45 5.79 16.35
N THR A 116 -1.28 5.17 16.50
CA THR A 116 -0.18 5.70 17.31
C THR A 116 0.24 7.08 16.83
N ALA A 117 0.49 7.25 15.52
CA ALA A 117 0.91 8.53 14.95
C ALA A 117 -0.15 9.63 15.11
N LEU A 118 -1.43 9.33 14.82
CA LEU A 118 -2.53 10.27 14.95
C LEU A 118 -2.72 10.72 16.40
N ARG A 119 -2.65 9.78 17.35
CA ARG A 119 -2.79 10.06 18.79
C ARG A 119 -1.57 10.79 19.35
N LEU A 120 -0.37 10.49 18.87
CA LEU A 120 0.84 11.26 19.19
C LEU A 120 0.71 12.71 18.74
N LEU A 121 0.22 12.95 17.52
CA LEU A 121 -0.02 14.30 17.02
C LEU A 121 -1.03 15.06 17.89
N ARG A 122 -2.12 14.40 18.31
CA ARG A 122 -3.07 15.01 19.27
C ARG A 122 -2.45 15.28 20.63
N THR A 123 -1.60 14.38 21.13
CA THR A 123 -0.86 14.53 22.40
C THR A 123 0.17 15.68 22.34
N ALA A 124 0.72 15.92 21.16
CA ALA A 124 1.61 17.04 20.88
C ALA A 124 0.90 18.40 20.92
N GLY A 125 -0.42 18.43 20.70
CA GLY A 125 -1.23 19.65 20.60
C GLY A 125 -1.05 20.33 19.25
N SER A 126 -1.16 21.67 19.22
CA SER A 126 -0.84 22.42 18.00
C SER A 126 0.65 22.25 17.65
N VAL A 127 0.91 21.89 16.40
CA VAL A 127 2.27 21.74 15.85
C VAL A 127 2.63 22.79 14.81
N ILE A 128 1.72 23.73 14.51
CA ILE A 128 1.93 24.79 13.53
C ILE A 128 3.16 25.62 13.93
N GLY A 129 4.16 25.65 13.04
CA GLY A 129 5.41 26.39 13.23
C GLY A 129 6.37 25.80 14.27
N ARG A 130 6.05 24.64 14.87
CA ARG A 130 6.92 23.99 15.86
C ARG A 130 8.03 23.21 15.17
N ARG A 131 9.24 23.29 15.75
CA ARG A 131 10.39 22.46 15.40
C ARG A 131 10.32 21.15 16.19
N ILE A 132 10.28 20.04 15.47
CA ILE A 132 10.12 18.69 16.03
C ILE A 132 11.35 17.85 15.70
N LEU A 133 11.92 17.20 16.72
CA LEU A 133 12.89 16.13 16.54
C LEU A 133 12.20 14.76 16.68
N LEU A 134 12.29 13.91 15.66
CA LEU A 134 11.66 12.59 15.65
C LEU A 134 12.70 11.48 15.57
N THR A 135 12.82 10.66 16.62
CA THR A 135 13.67 9.46 16.61
C THR A 135 12.89 8.23 16.11
N GLY A 136 13.61 7.27 15.51
CA GLY A 136 12.96 6.11 14.90
C GLY A 136 12.10 6.45 13.67
N ALA A 137 12.39 7.57 13.00
CA ALA A 137 11.51 8.17 12.00
C ALA A 137 11.22 7.26 10.79
N SER A 138 12.15 6.37 10.44
CA SER A 138 11.97 5.43 9.31
C SER A 138 11.18 4.15 9.65
N GLY A 139 10.59 4.05 10.85
CA GLY A 139 9.69 2.95 11.25
C GLY A 139 8.24 3.18 10.79
N GLY A 140 7.35 2.23 11.09
CA GLY A 140 5.93 2.33 10.74
C GLY A 140 5.25 3.60 11.29
N VAL A 141 5.41 3.90 12.58
CA VAL A 141 4.85 5.10 13.22
C VAL A 141 5.47 6.39 12.66
N GLY A 142 6.79 6.38 12.42
CA GLY A 142 7.52 7.58 12.06
C GLY A 142 7.15 8.16 10.69
N HIS A 143 6.85 7.30 9.70
CA HIS A 143 6.36 7.75 8.40
C HIS A 143 5.01 8.44 8.51
N TYR A 144 4.04 7.81 9.19
CA TYR A 144 2.72 8.41 9.41
C TYR A 144 2.80 9.71 10.21
N PHE A 145 3.59 9.74 11.30
CA PHE A 145 3.72 10.96 12.10
C PHE A 145 4.36 12.09 11.30
N THR A 146 5.38 11.79 10.49
CA THR A 146 6.06 12.79 9.64
C THR A 146 5.06 13.44 8.69
N GLU A 147 4.31 12.65 7.93
CA GLU A 147 3.35 13.18 6.96
C GLU A 147 2.22 13.97 7.63
N LEU A 148 1.67 13.45 8.73
CA LEU A 148 0.59 14.11 9.46
C LEU A 148 1.06 15.44 10.10
N ALA A 149 2.23 15.46 10.72
CA ALA A 149 2.73 16.65 11.40
C ALA A 149 3.26 17.70 10.42
N ALA A 150 3.95 17.30 9.34
CA ALA A 150 4.39 18.21 8.28
C ALA A 150 3.18 18.81 7.56
N GLY A 151 2.18 18.00 7.22
CA GLY A 151 0.91 18.46 6.66
C GLY A 151 0.10 19.37 7.59
N ALA A 152 0.39 19.33 8.90
CA ALA A 152 -0.17 20.24 9.92
C ALA A 152 0.71 21.48 10.18
N GLY A 153 1.80 21.66 9.43
CA GLY A 153 2.67 22.84 9.49
C GLY A 153 3.84 22.75 10.48
N ALA A 154 4.25 21.54 10.87
CA ALA A 154 5.46 21.33 11.69
C ALA A 154 6.74 21.27 10.85
N SER A 155 7.84 21.72 11.43
CA SER A 155 9.20 21.57 10.90
C SER A 155 9.88 20.35 11.52
N ILE A 156 10.04 19.26 10.76
CA ILE A 156 10.49 17.97 11.31
C ILE A 156 11.96 17.71 10.94
N THR A 157 12.79 17.49 11.95
CA THR A 157 14.12 16.86 11.83
C THR A 157 13.97 15.38 12.16
N ALA A 158 14.17 14.52 11.16
CA ALA A 158 14.02 13.08 11.29
C ALA A 158 15.37 12.39 11.52
N VAL A 159 15.46 11.61 12.61
CA VAL A 159 16.65 10.80 12.92
C VAL A 159 16.48 9.40 12.32
N VAL A 160 17.37 9.04 11.42
CA VAL A 160 17.34 7.76 10.67
C VAL A 160 18.69 7.06 10.69
N SER A 161 18.71 5.73 10.53
CA SER A 161 19.99 4.99 10.61
C SER A 161 20.83 5.03 9.32
N SER A 162 20.29 5.53 8.20
CA SER A 162 21.03 5.69 6.94
C SER A 162 20.31 6.61 5.96
N PRO A 163 21.02 7.20 4.97
CA PRO A 163 20.41 8.06 3.95
C PRO A 163 19.26 7.36 3.22
N ALA A 164 19.48 6.11 2.83
CA ALA A 164 18.51 5.34 2.07
C ALA A 164 17.18 5.19 2.83
N ARG A 165 17.19 5.10 4.17
CA ARG A 165 15.98 5.00 5.01
C ARG A 165 15.26 6.34 5.22
N GLY A 166 15.90 7.47 4.91
CA GLY A 166 15.35 8.80 5.15
C GLY A 166 14.79 9.50 3.92
N MET A 167 15.16 9.10 2.69
CA MET A 167 14.71 9.78 1.46
C MET A 167 13.19 9.93 1.40
N ARG A 168 12.45 8.86 1.74
CA ARG A 168 10.99 8.88 1.75
C ARG A 168 10.41 9.88 2.76
N LEU A 169 11.07 10.10 3.90
CA LEU A 169 10.60 11.06 4.90
C LEU A 169 10.69 12.51 4.39
N LEU A 170 11.67 12.83 3.55
CA LEU A 170 11.75 14.14 2.90
C LEU A 170 10.57 14.35 1.93
N GLU A 171 10.20 13.31 1.17
CA GLU A 171 9.02 13.34 0.29
C GLU A 171 7.71 13.52 1.08
N LEU A 172 7.66 12.96 2.30
CA LEU A 172 6.54 13.12 3.24
C LEU A 172 6.56 14.46 4.00
N GLY A 173 7.53 15.33 3.75
CA GLY A 173 7.59 16.69 4.30
C GLY A 173 8.50 16.86 5.51
N ALA A 174 9.38 15.91 5.84
CA ALA A 174 10.48 16.18 6.77
C ALA A 174 11.38 17.29 6.20
N GLU A 175 11.78 18.24 7.05
CA GLU A 175 12.62 19.37 6.66
C GLU A 175 14.09 18.95 6.51
N SER A 176 14.55 18.06 7.39
CA SER A 176 15.93 17.57 7.37
C SER A 176 16.06 16.17 7.94
N LEU A 177 17.16 15.52 7.55
CA LEU A 177 17.56 14.22 8.06
C LEU A 177 18.87 14.36 8.84
N VAL A 178 18.96 13.65 9.96
CA VAL A 178 20.22 13.42 10.68
C VAL A 178 20.37 11.93 10.98
N TYR A 179 21.60 11.50 11.22
CA TYR A 179 21.92 10.08 11.43
C TYR A 179 22.18 9.73 12.89
N ASP A 180 22.48 10.74 13.69
CA ASP A 180 22.54 10.69 15.14
C ASP A 180 21.79 11.89 15.73
N VAL A 181 21.26 11.74 16.94
CA VAL A 181 20.62 12.83 17.68
C VAL A 181 21.61 13.95 18.00
N ALA A 182 22.88 13.62 18.23
CA ALA A 182 23.93 14.59 18.51
C ALA A 182 24.10 15.62 17.37
N ASP A 183 23.94 15.17 16.11
CA ASP A 183 24.07 15.98 14.90
C ASP A 183 22.87 16.93 14.67
N ALA A 184 21.77 16.73 15.40
CA ALA A 184 20.59 17.57 15.28
C ALA A 184 20.86 19.00 15.78
N SER A 185 20.63 19.99 14.91
CA SER A 185 20.77 21.41 15.23
C SER A 185 19.48 21.95 15.85
N GLY A 186 19.38 21.89 17.17
CA GLY A 186 18.26 22.43 17.96
C GLY A 186 18.23 23.97 18.04
N PRO A 187 17.52 24.56 19.02
CA PRO A 187 16.64 23.86 19.97
C PRO A 187 15.29 23.48 19.32
N PHE A 188 14.67 22.42 19.83
CA PHE A 188 13.37 21.90 19.38
C PHE A 188 12.25 22.23 20.37
N ASP A 189 11.05 22.47 19.87
CA ASP A 189 9.86 22.68 20.72
C ASP A 189 9.32 21.35 21.25
N LEU A 190 9.53 20.27 20.50
CA LEU A 190 9.03 18.93 20.79
C LEU A 190 10.03 17.87 20.35
N VAL A 191 10.21 16.84 21.17
CA VAL A 191 10.90 15.61 20.82
C VAL A 191 9.90 14.45 20.88
N LEU A 192 9.86 13.62 19.84
CA LEU A 192 9.17 12.34 19.84
C LEU A 192 10.23 11.25 19.89
N GLU A 193 10.30 10.54 21.02
CA GLU A 193 11.39 9.60 21.32
C GLU A 193 10.88 8.15 21.37
N SER A 194 11.46 7.27 20.55
CA SER A 194 11.14 5.84 20.52
C SER A 194 12.34 4.90 20.59
N VAL A 195 13.57 5.42 20.69
CA VAL A 195 14.78 4.61 20.64
C VAL A 195 15.24 4.25 22.05
N GLY A 196 15.22 5.18 23.00
CA GLY A 196 15.76 5.03 24.35
C GLY A 196 17.29 4.93 24.41
N GLY A 197 17.83 4.40 25.51
CA GLY A 197 19.28 4.41 25.75
C GLY A 197 19.85 5.84 25.77
N GLU A 198 21.01 6.05 25.15
CA GLU A 198 21.68 7.36 25.05
C GLU A 198 20.96 8.36 24.12
N SER A 199 20.06 7.89 23.25
CA SER A 199 19.26 8.74 22.36
C SER A 199 18.37 9.72 23.14
N LEU A 200 17.74 9.24 24.23
CA LEU A 200 16.79 10.03 25.00
C LEU A 200 17.44 11.22 25.72
N PRO A 201 18.50 11.06 26.55
CA PRO A 201 19.16 12.20 27.19
C PRO A 201 19.75 13.17 26.15
N ALA A 202 20.32 12.65 25.06
CA ALA A 202 20.81 13.50 23.97
C ALA A 202 19.68 14.33 23.35
N ALA A 203 18.51 13.74 23.09
CA ALA A 203 17.38 14.44 22.50
C ALA A 203 16.75 15.45 23.48
N LEU A 204 16.67 15.08 24.77
CA LEU A 204 16.19 15.94 25.85
C LEU A 204 17.02 17.22 25.96
N SER A 205 18.35 17.12 25.85
CA SER A 205 19.26 18.28 25.89
C SER A 205 19.05 19.29 24.75
N LYS A 206 18.39 18.86 23.66
CA LYS A 206 18.12 19.68 22.46
C LYS A 206 16.78 20.40 22.53
N LEU A 207 16.02 20.29 23.61
CA LEU A 207 14.75 21.01 23.78
C LEU A 207 14.97 22.48 24.14
N VAL A 208 14.03 23.33 23.70
CA VAL A 208 13.85 24.68 24.26
C VAL A 208 13.50 24.58 25.75
N GLN A 209 13.70 25.69 26.47
CA GLN A 209 13.19 25.83 27.84
C GLN A 209 11.68 25.57 27.86
N GLY A 210 11.23 24.67 28.75
CA GLY A 210 9.82 24.31 28.86
C GLY A 210 9.28 23.39 27.76
N GLY A 211 10.15 22.92 26.85
CA GLY A 211 9.81 21.98 25.78
C GLY A 211 9.37 20.61 26.29
N ASP A 212 8.74 19.84 25.41
CA ASP A 212 8.22 18.50 25.73
C ASP A 212 9.02 17.41 25.01
N LEU A 213 9.41 16.37 25.75
CA LEU A 213 9.80 15.08 25.19
C LEU A 213 8.64 14.09 25.41
N ILE A 214 8.05 13.59 24.33
CA ILE A 214 7.05 12.53 24.40
C ILE A 214 7.74 11.20 24.10
N TRP A 215 7.85 10.37 25.12
CA TRP A 215 8.39 9.02 25.05
C TRP A 215 7.28 8.05 24.63
N PHE A 216 7.47 7.36 23.50
CA PHE A 216 6.48 6.43 22.93
C PHE A 216 7.05 5.05 22.57
N GLY A 217 8.32 4.78 22.92
CA GLY A 217 8.92 3.47 22.72
C GLY A 217 10.38 3.38 23.16
N GLN A 218 10.92 2.17 23.22
CA GLN A 218 12.32 1.92 23.58
C GLN A 218 12.91 0.81 22.70
N ALA A 219 13.03 1.11 21.40
CA ALA A 219 13.45 0.15 20.38
C ALA A 219 14.90 -0.35 20.54
N SER A 220 15.76 0.38 21.26
CA SER A 220 17.13 -0.06 21.60
C SER A 220 17.15 -1.15 22.69
N ARG A 221 16.08 -1.23 23.49
CA ARG A 221 16.00 -2.06 24.72
C ARG A 221 17.07 -1.72 25.77
N GLN A 222 17.78 -0.61 25.61
CA GLN A 222 18.74 -0.12 26.59
C GLN A 222 18.04 0.81 27.59
N PRO A 223 18.23 0.64 28.90
CA PRO A 223 17.70 1.57 29.90
C PRO A 223 18.17 3.00 29.65
N VAL A 224 17.32 3.95 29.99
CA VAL A 224 17.64 5.37 29.94
C VAL A 224 18.23 5.79 31.28
N THR A 225 19.31 6.56 31.26
CA THR A 225 19.89 7.21 32.44
C THR A 225 19.86 8.71 32.23
N LEU A 226 19.33 9.43 33.23
CA LEU A 226 19.27 10.89 33.25
C LEU A 226 20.09 11.39 34.43
N ASP A 227 20.97 12.36 34.20
CA ASP A 227 21.57 13.14 35.28
C ASP A 227 20.74 14.41 35.50
N PHE A 228 20.18 14.57 36.69
CA PHE A 228 19.37 15.75 37.01
C PHE A 228 20.20 17.04 37.05
N PHE A 229 21.52 16.96 37.19
CA PHE A 229 22.39 18.12 37.12
C PHE A 229 22.48 18.68 35.69
N ASP A 230 22.27 17.87 34.65
CA ASP A 230 22.28 18.32 33.25
C ASP A 230 21.16 19.33 32.96
N PHE A 231 20.03 19.24 33.67
CA PHE A 231 18.87 20.13 33.50
C PHE A 231 19.14 21.58 33.91
N PHE A 232 20.21 21.84 34.68
CA PHE A 232 20.64 23.20 35.02
C PHE A 232 21.48 23.84 33.91
N THR A 233 21.95 23.05 32.93
CA THR A 233 22.84 23.52 31.85
C THR A 233 22.22 23.42 30.47
N ALA A 234 21.19 22.57 30.30
CA ALA A 234 20.41 22.44 29.07
C ALA A 234 18.94 22.14 29.39
N ALA A 235 18.01 22.70 28.61
CA ALA A 235 16.57 22.40 28.66
C ALA A 235 15.91 22.59 30.04
N GLU A 236 16.22 23.70 30.74
CA GLU A 236 15.59 24.02 32.03
C GLU A 236 14.05 23.96 31.90
N THR A 237 13.35 23.41 32.90
CA THR A 237 11.89 23.19 32.91
C THR A 237 11.32 22.28 31.81
N ALA A 238 12.15 21.55 31.06
CA ALA A 238 11.66 20.56 30.10
C ALA A 238 10.85 19.46 30.78
N ARG A 239 9.89 18.89 30.04
CA ARG A 239 8.95 17.89 30.53
C ARG A 239 9.12 16.59 29.76
N ILE A 240 9.15 15.47 30.48
CA ILE A 240 9.09 14.12 29.89
C ILE A 240 7.68 13.59 30.09
N ARG A 241 7.03 13.20 28.98
CA ARG A 241 5.66 12.65 28.97
C ARG A 241 5.67 11.25 28.39
N HIS A 242 5.12 10.28 29.11
CA HIS A 242 4.88 8.95 28.56
C HIS A 242 3.61 8.96 27.70
N PHE A 243 3.71 8.41 26.49
CA PHE A 243 2.58 8.16 25.60
C PHE A 243 2.21 6.68 25.58
N HIS A 244 0.92 6.40 25.69
CA HIS A 244 0.35 5.07 25.47
C HIS A 244 -0.76 5.17 24.42
N TYR A 245 -0.70 4.29 23.41
CA TYR A 245 -1.58 4.38 22.25
C TYR A 245 -3.02 3.93 22.51
N VAL A 246 -3.26 3.12 23.54
CA VAL A 246 -4.61 2.64 23.88
C VAL A 246 -5.40 3.78 24.52
N HIS A 247 -6.47 4.21 23.85
CA HIS A 247 -7.25 5.38 24.25
C HIS A 247 -8.76 5.20 24.00
N GLY A 248 -9.31 4.03 24.33
CA GLY A 248 -10.73 3.73 24.15
C GLY A 248 -11.06 3.13 22.77
N PRO A 249 -12.25 3.40 22.21
CA PRO A 249 -12.63 2.99 20.85
C PRO A 249 -11.66 3.51 19.78
N ASP A 250 -11.37 2.68 18.78
CA ASP A 250 -10.47 3.01 17.67
C ASP A 250 -11.21 3.34 16.37
N ASP A 251 -12.51 3.02 16.28
CA ASP A 251 -13.37 3.21 15.12
C ASP A 251 -13.27 4.61 14.49
N GLN A 252 -13.37 5.68 15.28
CA GLN A 252 -13.34 7.06 14.78
C GLN A 252 -11.95 7.48 14.29
N ASP A 253 -10.90 6.99 14.94
CA ASP A 253 -9.52 7.30 14.59
C ASP A 253 -9.11 6.53 13.33
N LEU A 254 -9.46 5.24 13.24
CA LEU A 254 -9.33 4.44 12.02
C LEU A 254 -10.10 5.07 10.86
N ALA A 255 -11.36 5.48 11.07
CA ALA A 255 -12.14 6.16 10.04
C ALA A 255 -11.48 7.47 9.59
N THR A 256 -10.80 8.19 10.49
CA THR A 256 -10.02 9.38 10.13
C THR A 256 -8.83 9.03 9.25
N LEU A 257 -8.05 8.00 9.60
CA LEU A 257 -6.93 7.52 8.80
C LEU A 257 -7.39 7.05 7.42
N VAL A 258 -8.47 6.26 7.35
CA VAL A 258 -9.08 5.81 6.09
C VAL A 258 -9.45 6.99 5.19
N ARG A 259 -10.07 8.05 5.74
CA ARG A 259 -10.39 9.26 4.95
C ARG A 259 -9.14 9.99 4.45
N LEU A 260 -8.07 10.05 5.25
CA LEU A 260 -6.82 10.69 4.84
C LEU A 260 -6.15 9.89 3.71
N VAL A 261 -6.14 8.56 3.79
CA VAL A 261 -5.64 7.71 2.68
C VAL A 261 -6.50 7.87 1.44
N ALA A 262 -7.83 7.80 1.56
CA ALA A 262 -8.74 7.92 0.42
C ALA A 262 -8.63 9.27 -0.31
N SER A 263 -8.22 10.32 0.39
CA SER A 263 -8.02 11.66 -0.17
C SER A 263 -6.58 11.96 -0.59
N GLY A 264 -5.67 10.98 -0.51
CA GLY A 264 -4.25 11.17 -0.87
C GLY A 264 -3.50 12.10 0.07
N ARG A 265 -3.94 12.22 1.33
CA ARG A 265 -3.32 13.05 2.38
C ARG A 265 -2.53 12.25 3.42
N LEU A 266 -2.53 10.93 3.28
CA LEU A 266 -1.74 10.00 4.08
C LEU A 266 -1.39 8.80 3.21
N HIS A 267 -0.13 8.39 3.17
CA HIS A 267 0.35 7.32 2.31
C HIS A 267 0.95 6.19 3.16
N PRO A 268 0.23 5.06 3.33
CA PRO A 268 0.76 3.88 4.02
C PRO A 268 2.02 3.35 3.34
N GLU A 269 3.13 3.39 4.06
CA GLU A 269 4.41 2.85 3.57
C GLU A 269 4.43 1.34 3.75
N LEU A 270 4.25 0.62 2.65
CA LEU A 270 4.30 -0.85 2.59
C LEU A 270 5.71 -1.28 2.21
N GLY A 271 6.62 -1.40 3.17
CA GLY A 271 8.00 -1.81 2.85
C GLY A 271 8.14 -3.29 2.57
N ARG A 272 7.13 -4.10 2.91
CA ARG A 272 7.04 -5.49 2.50
C ARG A 272 5.59 -5.96 2.42
N VAL A 273 5.26 -6.64 1.33
CA VAL A 273 3.98 -7.33 1.13
C VAL A 273 4.29 -8.74 0.65
N GLU A 274 3.82 -9.75 1.37
CA GLU A 274 4.11 -11.17 1.08
C GLU A 274 2.87 -12.03 1.38
N ASP A 275 2.86 -13.26 0.88
CA ASP A 275 1.89 -14.26 1.32
C ASP A 275 2.13 -14.62 2.80
N TRP A 276 1.07 -14.85 3.58
CA TRP A 276 1.16 -15.19 4.99
C TRP A 276 1.95 -16.47 5.30
N SER A 277 2.21 -17.35 4.32
CA SER A 277 3.16 -18.46 4.47
C SER A 277 4.60 -18.01 4.72
N ARG A 278 4.92 -16.75 4.39
CA ARG A 278 6.23 -16.13 4.61
C ARG A 278 6.34 -15.42 5.96
N THR A 279 5.34 -15.54 6.85
CA THR A 279 5.30 -14.81 8.14
C THR A 279 6.59 -14.94 8.95
N GLU A 280 7.16 -16.14 9.07
CA GLU A 280 8.41 -16.34 9.81
C GLU A 280 9.61 -15.57 9.19
N ALA A 281 9.74 -15.60 7.87
CA ALA A 281 10.79 -14.85 7.17
C ALA A 281 10.59 -13.33 7.30
N VAL A 282 9.35 -12.86 7.29
CA VAL A 282 9.02 -11.45 7.51
C VAL A 282 9.34 -11.02 8.94
N LEU A 283 9.08 -11.88 9.94
CA LEU A 283 9.47 -11.62 11.33
C LEU A 283 10.99 -11.48 11.49
N ASP A 284 11.78 -12.33 10.83
CA ASP A 284 13.24 -12.22 10.85
C ASP A 284 13.73 -10.90 10.24
N ASP A 285 13.18 -10.50 9.10
CA ASP A 285 13.50 -9.22 8.47
C ASP A 285 13.09 -8.02 9.34
N LEU A 286 11.94 -8.11 10.01
CA LEU A 286 11.50 -7.07 10.95
C LEU A 286 12.42 -6.99 12.17
N ARG A 287 12.83 -8.13 12.75
CA ARG A 287 13.76 -8.22 13.88
C ARG A 287 15.09 -7.56 13.55
N ASN A 288 15.63 -7.89 12.38
CA ASN A 288 16.90 -7.39 11.84
C ASN A 288 16.79 -6.00 11.19
N ARG A 289 15.64 -5.31 11.32
CA ARG A 289 15.41 -3.94 10.84
C ARG A 289 15.64 -3.76 9.33
N ARG A 290 15.40 -4.82 8.54
CA ARG A 290 15.50 -4.83 7.07
C ARG A 290 14.27 -4.25 6.37
N ILE A 291 13.16 -4.10 7.10
CA ILE A 291 11.90 -3.52 6.59
C ILE A 291 11.82 -2.03 6.95
N ARG A 292 11.29 -1.23 6.01
CA ARG A 292 10.92 0.18 6.20
C ARG A 292 9.40 0.29 6.26
N GLY A 293 8.85 1.23 7.03
CA GLY A 293 7.39 1.33 7.15
C GLY A 293 6.78 0.05 7.74
N ASN A 294 5.76 -0.49 7.08
CA ASN A 294 4.94 -1.62 7.53
C ASN A 294 5.24 -2.91 6.75
N ALA A 295 5.01 -4.05 7.41
CA ALA A 295 5.14 -5.38 6.84
C ALA A 295 3.75 -6.04 6.81
N VAL A 296 3.23 -6.31 5.61
CA VAL A 296 1.87 -6.80 5.40
C VAL A 296 1.88 -8.20 4.79
N LEU A 297 1.00 -9.05 5.29
CA LEU A 297 0.85 -10.43 4.89
C LEU A 297 -0.56 -10.64 4.34
N THR A 298 -0.66 -11.22 3.15
CA THR A 298 -1.93 -11.51 2.48
C THR A 298 -2.33 -12.97 2.67
N LEU A 299 -3.62 -13.22 2.89
CA LEU A 299 -4.17 -14.57 3.11
C LEU A 299 -4.70 -15.22 1.86
N HIS A 300 -4.95 -14.41 0.84
CA HIS A 300 -5.22 -14.94 -0.48
C HIS A 300 -3.89 -15.40 -1.05
N GLU A 301 -3.84 -16.66 -1.52
CA GLU A 301 -2.98 -16.99 -2.64
C GLU A 301 -3.19 -15.86 -3.64
N GLN A 302 -2.13 -15.09 -3.92
CA GLN A 302 -2.14 -14.33 -5.16
C GLN A 302 -2.50 -15.37 -6.21
N ALA A 303 -3.69 -15.26 -6.79
CA ALA A 303 -4.05 -16.11 -7.93
C ALA A 303 -2.85 -15.99 -8.86
N PRO A 304 -2.17 -17.10 -9.19
CA PRO A 304 -0.94 -17.03 -9.95
C PRO A 304 -1.20 -16.11 -11.14
N PRO A 305 -0.35 -15.11 -11.38
CA PRO A 305 -0.61 -14.11 -12.40
C PRO A 305 -1.05 -14.84 -13.65
N MET A 306 -2.22 -14.46 -14.18
CA MET A 306 -2.81 -15.14 -15.32
C MET A 306 -1.72 -15.36 -16.36
N ASP A 307 -1.58 -16.59 -16.84
CA ASP A 307 -0.51 -16.90 -17.76
C ASP A 307 -0.57 -15.94 -18.96
N PRO A 308 0.58 -15.49 -19.49
CA PRO A 308 0.62 -14.46 -20.54
C PRO A 308 -0.29 -14.77 -21.73
N LYS A 309 -0.41 -16.05 -22.11
CA LYS A 309 -1.28 -16.48 -23.20
C LYS A 309 -2.75 -16.22 -22.88
N THR A 310 -3.20 -16.53 -21.67
CA THR A 310 -4.57 -16.24 -21.21
C THR A 310 -4.84 -14.74 -21.14
N VAL A 311 -3.90 -13.92 -20.65
CA VAL A 311 -4.04 -12.46 -20.60
C VAL A 311 -4.32 -11.89 -22.00
N VAL A 312 -3.50 -12.26 -22.98
CA VAL A 312 -3.65 -11.75 -24.36
C VAL A 312 -4.89 -12.31 -25.05
N THR A 313 -5.22 -13.59 -24.83
CA THR A 313 -6.44 -14.20 -25.37
C THR A 313 -7.68 -13.43 -24.88
N ARG A 314 -7.76 -13.20 -23.56
CA ARG A 314 -8.85 -12.44 -22.95
C ARG A 314 -8.90 -11.00 -23.45
N TYR A 315 -7.74 -10.35 -23.65
CA TYR A 315 -7.67 -9.03 -24.26
C TYR A 315 -8.30 -9.02 -25.65
N VAL A 316 -7.85 -9.89 -26.56
CA VAL A 316 -8.35 -9.90 -27.95
C VAL A 316 -9.86 -10.22 -28.00
N GLU A 317 -10.32 -11.14 -27.17
CA GLU A 317 -11.75 -11.44 -27.01
C GLU A 317 -12.54 -10.24 -26.47
N ALA A 318 -11.99 -9.49 -25.50
CA ALA A 318 -12.62 -8.29 -24.98
C ALA A 318 -12.71 -7.17 -26.04
N VAL A 319 -11.69 -7.01 -26.89
CA VAL A 319 -11.75 -6.09 -28.05
C VAL A 319 -12.83 -6.54 -29.02
N ALA A 320 -12.91 -7.83 -29.33
CA ALA A 320 -13.96 -8.38 -30.20
C ALA A 320 -15.39 -8.18 -29.64
N ALA A 321 -15.54 -8.20 -28.31
CA ALA A 321 -16.81 -7.99 -27.62
C ALA A 321 -17.14 -6.50 -27.34
N GLY A 322 -16.19 -5.58 -27.54
CA GLY A 322 -16.33 -4.18 -27.13
C GLY A 322 -16.36 -3.97 -25.60
N ASP A 323 -15.78 -4.89 -24.82
CA ASP A 323 -15.74 -4.83 -23.35
C ASP A 323 -14.61 -3.91 -22.85
N LEU A 324 -14.88 -2.61 -22.88
CA LEU A 324 -13.92 -1.57 -22.49
C LEU A 324 -13.40 -1.71 -21.03
N PRO A 325 -14.22 -2.05 -20.02
CA PRO A 325 -13.72 -2.35 -18.68
C PRO A 325 -12.68 -3.46 -18.64
N THR A 326 -12.91 -4.58 -19.35
CA THR A 326 -11.94 -5.69 -19.39
C THR A 326 -10.66 -5.29 -20.15
N ILE A 327 -10.79 -4.58 -21.27
CA ILE A 327 -9.64 -4.05 -22.03
C ILE A 327 -8.77 -3.18 -21.12
N ARG A 328 -9.38 -2.21 -20.44
CA ARG A 328 -8.69 -1.27 -19.54
C ARG A 328 -8.03 -1.99 -18.37
N ALA A 329 -8.72 -2.97 -17.77
CA ALA A 329 -8.16 -3.75 -16.67
C ALA A 329 -6.96 -4.62 -17.08
N GLY A 330 -6.84 -4.97 -18.37
CA GLY A 330 -5.75 -5.79 -18.90
C GLY A 330 -4.41 -5.06 -19.08
N PHE A 331 -4.37 -3.72 -19.02
CA PHE A 331 -3.17 -2.94 -19.24
C PHE A 331 -2.54 -2.41 -17.94
N ALA A 332 -1.21 -2.45 -17.89
CA ALA A 332 -0.44 -1.74 -16.88
C ALA A 332 -0.58 -0.21 -17.04
N PRO A 333 -0.51 0.58 -15.95
CA PRO A 333 -0.63 2.04 -16.03
C PRO A 333 0.36 2.70 -17.00
N ASP A 334 1.57 2.16 -17.10
CA ASP A 334 2.70 2.63 -17.89
C ASP A 334 2.90 1.88 -19.23
N VAL A 335 1.88 1.16 -19.71
CA VAL A 335 1.94 0.39 -20.96
C VAL A 335 2.43 1.25 -22.14
N VAL A 336 3.23 0.63 -23.03
CA VAL A 336 3.61 1.24 -24.31
C VAL A 336 3.04 0.42 -25.47
N TRP A 337 2.23 1.05 -26.32
CA TRP A 337 1.77 0.47 -27.59
C TRP A 337 2.54 1.09 -28.75
N THR A 338 3.31 0.28 -29.46
CA THR A 338 4.05 0.69 -30.66
C THR A 338 3.32 0.21 -31.91
N TYR A 339 2.96 1.16 -32.76
CA TYR A 339 2.42 0.92 -34.08
C TYR A 339 3.46 1.35 -35.13
N PRO A 340 4.23 0.41 -35.72
CA PRO A 340 5.34 0.72 -36.61
C PRO A 340 4.86 1.26 -37.96
N GLY A 341 5.79 1.86 -38.72
CA GLY A 341 5.54 2.40 -40.05
C GLY A 341 5.36 3.92 -40.06
N ASP A 342 4.63 4.40 -41.08
CA ASP A 342 4.43 5.81 -41.40
C ASP A 342 2.94 6.15 -41.64
N LEU A 343 2.03 5.32 -41.14
CA LEU A 343 0.60 5.60 -41.16
C LEU A 343 0.29 6.75 -40.19
N PRO A 344 -0.84 7.47 -40.36
CA PRO A 344 -1.24 8.50 -39.39
C PRO A 344 -1.39 8.02 -37.94
N LEU A 345 -1.58 6.70 -37.72
CA LEU A 345 -1.60 6.06 -36.40
C LEU A 345 -0.23 5.58 -35.90
N SER A 346 0.80 5.59 -36.75
CA SER A 346 2.13 5.07 -36.41
C SER A 346 2.82 5.91 -35.34
N GLY A 347 3.50 5.24 -34.41
CA GLY A 347 4.18 5.86 -33.27
C GLY A 347 4.08 5.02 -31.99
N ASP A 348 4.54 5.62 -30.89
CA ASP A 348 4.43 5.06 -29.54
C ASP A 348 3.33 5.78 -28.76
N TRP A 349 2.35 5.02 -28.29
CA TRP A 349 1.30 5.48 -27.39
C TRP A 349 1.63 5.00 -25.98
N LYS A 350 1.81 5.94 -25.04
CA LYS A 350 2.37 5.65 -23.70
C LYS A 350 1.37 5.96 -22.60
N GLY A 351 1.11 4.97 -21.75
CA GLY A 351 0.18 5.08 -20.65
C GLY A 351 -1.20 4.55 -21.03
N ARG A 352 -1.83 3.86 -20.07
CA ARG A 352 -3.09 3.14 -20.27
C ARG A 352 -4.21 4.02 -20.82
N ASP A 353 -4.34 5.24 -20.31
CA ASP A 353 -5.43 6.14 -20.72
C ASP A 353 -5.26 6.57 -22.19
N LEU A 354 -4.04 6.90 -22.62
CA LEU A 354 -3.75 7.22 -24.02
C LEU A 354 -3.94 6.01 -24.94
N VAL A 355 -3.54 4.80 -24.51
CA VAL A 355 -3.74 3.59 -25.32
C VAL A 355 -5.23 3.25 -25.47
N VAL A 356 -6.00 3.29 -24.39
CA VAL A 356 -7.40 2.83 -24.40
C VAL A 356 -8.34 3.90 -24.99
N ASP A 357 -8.22 5.15 -24.54
CA ASP A 357 -9.22 6.18 -24.86
C ASP A 357 -8.87 6.91 -26.17
N GLU A 358 -7.58 7.16 -26.41
CA GLU A 358 -7.12 7.85 -27.62
C GLU A 358 -6.81 6.88 -28.75
N PHE A 359 -5.87 5.95 -28.59
CA PHE A 359 -5.46 5.07 -29.69
C PHE A 359 -6.58 4.09 -30.10
N LEU A 360 -7.00 3.20 -29.21
CA LEU A 360 -8.05 2.20 -29.50
C LEU A 360 -9.44 2.85 -29.66
N GLY A 361 -9.73 3.87 -28.85
CA GLY A 361 -10.99 4.59 -28.89
C GLY A 361 -11.09 5.58 -30.05
N THR A 362 -10.55 6.77 -29.85
CA THR A 362 -10.79 7.92 -30.75
C THR A 362 -10.10 7.79 -32.10
N ALA A 363 -8.83 7.43 -32.13
CA ALA A 363 -8.00 7.43 -33.33
C ALA A 363 -8.34 6.25 -34.25
N ALA A 364 -8.38 5.03 -33.73
CA ALA A 364 -8.78 3.84 -34.49
C ALA A 364 -10.29 3.81 -34.77
N GLY A 365 -11.13 4.15 -33.80
CA GLY A 365 -12.59 4.15 -33.96
C GLY A 365 -13.10 5.11 -35.04
N ASN A 366 -12.38 6.21 -35.30
CA ASN A 366 -12.76 7.17 -36.34
C ASN A 366 -12.47 6.69 -37.77
N LEU A 367 -11.68 5.64 -37.97
CA LEU A 367 -11.34 5.12 -39.30
C LEU A 367 -12.49 4.31 -39.95
N PHE A 368 -13.40 3.78 -39.14
CA PHE A 368 -14.49 2.93 -39.59
C PHE A 368 -15.82 3.68 -39.68
N ALA A 369 -16.73 3.17 -40.49
CA ALA A 369 -18.05 3.77 -40.70
C ALA A 369 -18.87 3.74 -39.39
N PRO A 370 -19.51 4.84 -38.98
CA PRO A 370 -20.32 4.89 -37.76
C PRO A 370 -21.39 3.79 -37.75
N GLY A 371 -21.52 3.09 -36.61
CA GLY A 371 -22.53 2.03 -36.44
C GLY A 371 -22.20 0.71 -37.15
N THR A 372 -21.03 0.58 -37.76
CA THR A 372 -20.55 -0.72 -38.28
C THR A 372 -19.62 -1.38 -37.27
N PRO A 373 -19.89 -2.62 -36.83
CA PRO A 373 -19.02 -3.31 -35.89
C PRO A 373 -17.72 -3.74 -36.58
N VAL A 374 -16.60 -3.58 -35.88
CA VAL A 374 -15.33 -4.20 -36.27
C VAL A 374 -15.37 -5.65 -35.82
N THR A 375 -15.34 -6.58 -36.76
CA THR A 375 -15.29 -8.01 -36.47
C THR A 375 -13.84 -8.43 -36.29
N ILE A 376 -13.48 -8.84 -35.08
CA ILE A 376 -12.16 -9.38 -34.75
C ILE A 376 -12.28 -10.87 -34.50
N LYS A 377 -11.42 -11.65 -35.16
CA LYS A 377 -11.33 -13.10 -34.95
C LYS A 377 -9.89 -13.49 -34.65
N LEU A 378 -9.65 -13.97 -33.44
CA LEU A 378 -8.38 -14.54 -33.03
C LEU A 378 -8.08 -15.81 -33.86
N VAL A 379 -6.91 -15.85 -34.48
CA VAL A 379 -6.47 -16.94 -35.36
C VAL A 379 -5.42 -17.81 -34.66
N ASN A 380 -4.48 -17.20 -33.94
CA ASN A 380 -3.39 -17.91 -33.30
C ASN A 380 -2.89 -17.16 -32.08
N VAL A 381 -2.41 -17.89 -31.07
CA VAL A 381 -1.70 -17.33 -29.92
C VAL A 381 -0.58 -18.27 -29.49
N ILE A 382 0.65 -17.77 -29.53
CA ILE A 382 1.87 -18.47 -29.12
C ILE A 382 2.52 -17.66 -28.01
N ALA A 383 2.97 -18.31 -26.94
CA ALA A 383 3.64 -17.66 -25.82
C ALA A 383 4.98 -18.34 -25.53
N ASP A 384 5.97 -17.53 -25.17
CA ASP A 384 7.27 -17.94 -24.64
C ASP A 384 7.68 -16.97 -23.52
N GLY A 385 7.64 -17.45 -22.28
CA GLY A 385 7.79 -16.61 -21.09
C GLY A 385 6.77 -15.47 -21.06
N GLU A 386 7.26 -14.24 -20.87
CA GLU A 386 6.46 -13.01 -20.85
C GLU A 386 5.98 -12.56 -22.24
N GLN A 387 6.53 -13.11 -23.33
CA GLN A 387 6.25 -12.69 -24.69
C GLN A 387 5.12 -13.54 -25.28
N VAL A 388 4.14 -12.87 -25.88
CA VAL A 388 3.01 -13.52 -26.54
C VAL A 388 2.83 -12.93 -27.92
N PHE A 389 2.83 -13.77 -28.94
CA PHE A 389 2.42 -13.37 -30.28
C PHE A 389 0.98 -13.82 -30.50
N ALA A 390 0.10 -12.88 -30.82
CA ALA A 390 -1.27 -13.17 -31.22
C ALA A 390 -1.52 -12.69 -32.65
N GLU A 391 -2.23 -13.51 -33.43
CA GLU A 391 -2.68 -13.20 -34.79
C GLU A 391 -4.20 -13.13 -34.81
N TRP A 392 -4.77 -12.13 -35.47
CA TRP A 392 -6.22 -12.00 -35.65
C TRP A 392 -6.55 -11.44 -37.03
N THR A 393 -7.78 -11.66 -37.49
CA THR A 393 -8.34 -10.94 -38.64
C THR A 393 -9.21 -9.80 -38.15
N ALA A 394 -9.10 -8.64 -38.79
CA ALA A 394 -9.94 -7.48 -38.55
C ALA A 394 -10.75 -7.17 -39.82
N GLN A 395 -12.07 -7.25 -39.70
CA GLN A 395 -13.00 -6.97 -40.79
C GLN A 395 -13.95 -5.84 -40.40
N ALA A 396 -14.08 -4.84 -41.25
CA ALA A 396 -14.93 -3.68 -41.01
C ALA A 396 -15.34 -2.98 -42.31
N THR A 397 -16.22 -1.99 -42.21
CA THR A 397 -16.45 -1.04 -43.31
C THR A 397 -15.69 0.25 -42.99
N ALA A 398 -14.76 0.64 -43.86
CA ALA A 398 -14.04 1.89 -43.72
C ALA A 398 -14.99 3.09 -43.88
N ARG A 399 -14.65 4.23 -43.30
CA ARG A 399 -15.45 5.47 -43.44
C ARG A 399 -15.63 5.89 -44.91
N SER A 400 -14.66 5.59 -45.76
CA SER A 400 -14.70 5.77 -47.22
C SER A 400 -15.61 4.79 -47.96
N SER A 401 -16.36 3.93 -47.24
CA SER A 401 -17.23 2.87 -47.78
C SER A 401 -16.50 1.67 -48.39
N GLY A 402 -15.17 1.60 -48.29
CA GLY A 402 -14.40 0.41 -48.68
C GLY A 402 -14.53 -0.73 -47.66
N ALA A 403 -14.57 -1.97 -48.13
CA ALA A 403 -14.45 -3.14 -47.25
C ALA A 403 -13.01 -3.23 -46.73
N TYR A 404 -12.83 -3.26 -45.41
CA TYR A 404 -11.56 -3.49 -44.75
C TYR A 404 -11.49 -4.95 -44.30
N ASP A 405 -10.47 -5.67 -44.75
CA ASP A 405 -10.17 -7.04 -44.33
C ASP A 405 -8.66 -7.19 -44.23
N ASN A 406 -8.15 -7.25 -43.00
CA ASN A 406 -6.72 -7.30 -42.74
C ASN A 406 -6.35 -8.41 -41.77
N LYS A 407 -5.16 -8.98 -41.97
CA LYS A 407 -4.53 -9.89 -41.02
C LYS A 407 -3.58 -9.07 -40.16
N CYS A 408 -3.89 -9.02 -38.88
CA CYS A 408 -3.09 -8.31 -37.90
C CYS A 408 -2.39 -9.34 -37.00
N GLY A 409 -1.25 -8.93 -36.44
CA GLY A 409 -0.62 -9.66 -35.37
C GLY A 409 0.18 -8.73 -34.49
N ALA A 410 0.31 -9.05 -33.21
CA ALA A 410 1.09 -8.25 -32.28
C ALA A 410 1.91 -9.12 -31.34
N VAL A 411 3.08 -8.59 -30.98
CA VAL A 411 3.89 -9.11 -29.89
C VAL A 411 3.53 -8.33 -28.64
N PHE A 412 3.01 -9.03 -27.64
CA PHE A 412 2.67 -8.51 -26.33
C PHE A 412 3.75 -8.93 -25.33
N THR A 413 4.09 -8.04 -24.42
CA THR A 413 4.85 -8.36 -23.20
C THR A 413 3.89 -8.29 -22.02
N VAL A 414 3.79 -9.39 -21.26
CA VAL A 414 2.92 -9.51 -20.09
C VAL A 414 3.76 -9.72 -18.84
N ARG A 415 3.54 -8.90 -17.81
CA ARG A 415 4.18 -9.02 -16.49
C ARG A 415 3.12 -8.90 -15.41
N ASP A 416 3.20 -9.75 -14.40
CA ASP A 416 2.29 -9.74 -13.25
C ASP A 416 0.80 -9.75 -13.65
N GLY A 417 0.47 -10.46 -14.74
CA GLY A 417 -0.89 -10.58 -15.27
C GLY A 417 -1.39 -9.36 -16.07
N LEU A 418 -0.53 -8.38 -16.37
CA LEU A 418 -0.87 -7.17 -17.10
C LEU A 418 -0.03 -7.01 -18.37
N ILE A 419 -0.63 -6.46 -19.42
CA ILE A 419 0.06 -6.09 -20.66
C ILE A 419 0.85 -4.80 -20.40
N VAL A 420 2.18 -4.88 -20.50
CA VAL A 420 3.11 -3.75 -20.29
C VAL A 420 3.67 -3.19 -21.58
N ALA A 421 3.66 -3.97 -22.67
CA ALA A 421 4.04 -3.48 -23.98
C ALA A 421 3.31 -4.24 -25.10
N VAL A 422 3.02 -3.55 -26.19
CA VAL A 422 2.46 -4.13 -27.40
C VAL A 422 3.20 -3.59 -28.61
N ARG A 423 3.53 -4.46 -29.57
CA ARG A 423 4.01 -4.05 -30.89
C ARG A 423 3.17 -4.72 -31.96
N GLU A 424 2.37 -3.92 -32.66
CA GLU A 424 1.39 -4.39 -33.63
C GLU A 424 1.95 -4.39 -35.06
N TYR A 425 1.49 -5.33 -35.89
CA TYR A 425 1.85 -5.50 -37.29
C TYR A 425 0.60 -5.87 -38.11
N LEU A 426 0.54 -5.39 -39.35
CA LEU A 426 -0.53 -5.67 -40.31
C LEU A 426 -0.05 -5.33 -41.73
N ASP A 427 -0.89 -5.59 -42.74
CA ASP A 427 -0.67 -5.04 -44.07
C ASP A 427 -0.93 -3.52 -44.05
N THR A 428 0.15 -2.75 -43.83
CA THR A 428 0.10 -1.29 -43.73
C THR A 428 -0.25 -0.62 -45.04
N ASP A 429 0.03 -1.25 -46.19
CA ASP A 429 -0.28 -0.73 -47.51
C ASP A 429 -1.78 -0.90 -47.83
N HIS A 430 -2.37 -2.03 -47.44
CA HIS A 430 -3.83 -2.20 -47.45
C HIS A 430 -4.53 -1.19 -46.52
N ALA A 431 -4.04 -1.05 -45.28
CA ALA A 431 -4.59 -0.07 -44.34
C ALA A 431 -4.48 1.37 -44.87
N ARG A 432 -3.35 1.75 -45.47
CA ARG A 432 -3.17 3.07 -46.10
C ARG A 432 -4.25 3.35 -47.14
N ARG A 433 -4.39 2.46 -48.13
CA ARG A 433 -5.35 2.62 -49.22
C ARG A 433 -6.80 2.70 -48.75
N VAL A 434 -7.18 1.83 -47.81
CA VAL A 434 -8.59 1.65 -47.43
C VAL A 434 -9.02 2.60 -46.31
N LEU A 435 -8.15 2.90 -45.34
CA LEU A 435 -8.50 3.70 -44.17
C LEU A 435 -8.07 5.16 -44.25
N PHE A 436 -7.03 5.49 -45.02
CA PHE A 436 -6.40 6.82 -44.98
C PHE A 436 -6.43 7.55 -46.33
N ASP A 437 -6.08 6.90 -47.44
CA ASP A 437 -5.99 7.53 -48.78
C ASP A 437 -7.36 7.90 -49.37
N SER A 438 -8.43 7.46 -48.72
CA SER A 438 -9.82 7.69 -49.14
C SER A 438 -10.58 8.65 -48.22
N MET A 439 -9.86 9.35 -47.32
CA MET A 439 -10.39 10.53 -46.64
C MET A 439 -10.17 11.78 -47.52
N PRO A 440 -11.20 12.62 -47.75
CA PRO A 440 -11.07 13.83 -48.58
C PRO A 440 -10.12 14.88 -47.99
#